data_AF-W7YPR3-F1
#
_entry.id   AF-W7YPR3-F1
#
_cell.length_a   1.000
_cell.length_b   1.000
_cell.length_c   1.000
_cell.angle_alpha   90.00
_cell.angle_beta   90.00
_cell.angle_gamma   90.00
#
_symmetry.space_group_name_H-M   'P 1'
#
loop_
_entity.id
_entity.type
_entity.pdbx_description
1 polymer ?
#
loop_
_entity_poly.entity_id
_entity_poly.type
_entity_poly.pdbx_seq_one_letter_code
_entity_poly.pdbx_strand_id
1 'polypeptide(L)'
;MHHHITFIVLLLLGVVNLTAQNKPSTGENQTYQSGEKLTYSLKYGFIKGGYISFTVKDTLWEGTHTQELKLFAKTSGMVDAIFKVRDTYISYIDPTSDQPLKSVRDIREGRYKYYNEVTYDYTTLHDDSITIHSKKSGNVRVPPTIHDIVSAFYYARRYKFNDAMKVGDILEFTTYFSDEIFPLKIKYMGNERISTASEIESVIFFIP
;
A
#
# COMPACT_ATOMS: atom_id res chain seq x y z
N MET A 1 4.55 2.14 -24.40
CA MET A 1 3.77 1.75 -23.20
C MET A 1 4.54 0.83 -22.26
N HIS A 2 5.37 -0.10 -22.74
CA HIS A 2 6.12 -1.04 -21.89
C HIS A 2 7.18 -0.42 -20.96
N HIS A 3 7.92 0.63 -21.38
CA HIS A 3 8.98 1.19 -20.53
C HIS A 3 8.51 1.85 -19.23
N HIS A 4 7.26 2.33 -19.17
CA HIS A 4 6.69 2.92 -17.95
C HIS A 4 6.24 1.83 -16.96
N ILE A 5 5.72 0.71 -17.47
CA ILE A 5 5.36 -0.46 -16.66
C ILE A 5 6.63 -1.06 -16.04
N THR A 6 7.73 -1.17 -16.80
CA THR A 6 9.03 -1.66 -16.30
C THR A 6 9.60 -0.79 -15.16
N PHE A 7 9.36 0.52 -15.16
CA PHE A 7 9.89 1.44 -14.15
C PHE A 7 9.06 1.44 -12.85
N ILE A 8 7.73 1.29 -12.95
CA ILE A 8 6.84 1.06 -11.80
C ILE A 8 7.18 -0.28 -11.12
N VAL A 9 7.49 -1.32 -11.91
CA VAL A 9 8.04 -2.59 -11.41
C VAL A 9 9.42 -2.39 -10.75
N LEU A 10 10.26 -1.50 -11.27
CA LEU A 10 11.57 -1.19 -10.66
C LEU A 10 11.46 -0.49 -9.30
N LEU A 11 10.38 0.26 -9.06
CA LEU A 11 10.09 0.86 -7.75
C LEU A 11 9.53 -0.17 -6.74
N LEU A 12 8.98 -1.28 -7.24
CA LEU A 12 8.53 -2.43 -6.46
C LEU A 12 9.67 -3.43 -6.17
N LEU A 13 10.66 -3.56 -7.06
CA LEU A 13 11.85 -4.41 -6.91
C LEU A 13 12.85 -3.95 -5.81
N GLY A 14 12.49 -2.99 -4.97
CA GLY A 14 13.31 -2.51 -3.86
C GLY A 14 13.14 -3.36 -2.59
N VAL A 15 14.22 -3.61 -1.85
CA VAL A 15 14.10 -4.10 -0.47
C VAL A 15 13.58 -2.95 0.39
N VAL A 16 12.34 -3.07 0.86
CA VAL A 16 11.75 -2.11 1.80
C VAL A 16 12.13 -2.52 3.21
N ASN A 17 13.04 -1.77 3.85
CA ASN A 17 13.31 -1.92 5.27
C ASN A 17 12.27 -1.12 6.06
N LEU A 18 11.31 -1.78 6.73
CA LEU A 18 10.20 -1.09 7.38
C LEU A 18 10.58 -0.52 8.76
N THR A 19 11.33 0.57 8.84
CA THR A 19 11.58 1.29 10.10
C THR A 19 10.33 2.03 10.64
N ALA A 20 9.63 1.51 11.65
CA ALA A 20 8.46 2.20 12.25
C ALA A 20 8.87 3.22 13.33
N GLN A 21 8.64 4.52 13.17
CA GLN A 21 9.06 5.52 14.17
C GLN A 21 8.16 5.64 15.42
N ASN A 22 7.13 4.79 15.55
CA ASN A 22 6.25 4.79 16.72
C ASN A 22 6.15 3.38 17.29
N LYS A 23 6.34 3.28 18.61
CA LYS A 23 6.24 2.02 19.36
C LYS A 23 4.82 1.45 19.18
N PRO A 24 4.66 0.26 18.58
CA PRO A 24 3.39 -0.42 18.68
C PRO A 24 3.21 -0.86 20.14
N SER A 25 2.07 -0.51 20.75
CA SER A 25 1.76 -0.85 22.13
C SER A 25 1.72 -2.37 22.32
N THR A 26 2.67 -2.92 23.07
CA THR A 26 2.67 -4.32 23.53
C THR A 26 1.36 -4.65 24.26
N GLY A 27 0.50 -5.43 23.62
CA GLY A 27 -0.83 -5.79 24.10
C GLY A 27 -1.75 -6.19 22.94
N GLU A 28 -2.54 -7.23 23.14
CA GLU A 28 -3.30 -8.00 22.15
C GLU A 28 -4.09 -7.14 21.12
N ASN A 29 -3.99 -7.57 19.85
CA ASN A 29 -4.68 -7.02 18.67
C ASN A 29 -4.21 -5.62 18.21
N GLN A 30 -2.96 -5.53 17.75
CA GLN A 30 -2.37 -4.31 17.19
C GLN A 30 -2.92 -3.96 15.80
N THR A 31 -4.13 -3.45 15.80
CA THR A 31 -4.68 -2.73 14.66
C THR A 31 -4.05 -1.33 14.58
N TYR A 32 -3.58 -0.93 13.41
CA TYR A 32 -3.18 0.45 13.13
C TYR A 32 -4.29 1.43 13.52
N GLN A 33 -3.91 2.60 14.05
CA GLN A 33 -4.88 3.57 14.58
C GLN A 33 -4.84 4.87 13.79
N SER A 34 -5.95 5.60 13.81
CA SER A 34 -6.03 6.97 13.29
C SER A 34 -4.94 7.85 13.92
N GLY A 35 -4.26 8.64 13.09
CA GLY A 35 -3.09 9.44 13.48
C GLY A 35 -1.76 8.69 13.38
N GLU A 36 -1.76 7.38 13.15
CA GLU A 36 -0.53 6.62 12.94
C GLU A 36 0.20 7.09 11.67
N LYS A 37 1.52 7.20 11.78
CA LYS A 37 2.42 7.44 10.66
C LYS A 37 3.63 6.51 10.74
N LEU A 38 3.89 5.83 9.64
CA LEU A 38 5.09 5.03 9.41
C LEU A 38 5.91 5.67 8.31
N THR A 39 7.24 5.64 8.41
CA THR A 39 8.11 6.20 7.37
C THR A 39 9.31 5.30 7.16
N TYR A 40 9.50 4.89 5.92
CA TYR A 40 10.44 3.87 5.51
C TYR A 40 11.43 4.42 4.51
N SER A 41 12.67 3.95 4.58
CA SER A 41 13.71 4.31 3.60
C SER A 41 13.76 3.25 2.50
N LEU A 42 13.59 3.68 1.25
CA LEU A 42 13.81 2.83 0.09
C LEU A 42 15.30 2.80 -0.24
N LYS A 43 15.86 1.59 -0.34
CA LYS A 43 17.27 1.38 -0.70
C LYS A 43 17.35 0.44 -1.90
N TYR A 44 18.27 0.73 -2.80
CA TYR A 44 18.69 -0.16 -3.87
C TYR A 44 20.18 -0.48 -3.68
N GLY A 45 20.47 -1.68 -3.19
CA GLY A 45 21.79 -2.01 -2.65
C GLY A 45 22.17 -1.04 -1.51
N PHE A 46 23.33 -0.41 -1.64
CA PHE A 46 23.82 0.59 -0.67
C PHE A 46 23.31 2.01 -0.92
N ILE A 47 22.57 2.24 -2.03
CA ILE A 47 22.12 3.58 -2.42
C ILE A 47 20.73 3.83 -1.86
N LYS A 48 20.57 4.94 -1.13
CA LYS A 48 19.26 5.42 -0.70
C LYS A 48 18.50 6.01 -1.89
N GLY A 49 17.44 5.34 -2.32
CA GLY A 49 16.62 5.75 -3.45
C GLY A 49 15.53 6.75 -3.07
N GLY A 50 14.99 6.66 -1.85
CA GLY A 50 13.82 7.45 -1.47
C GLY A 50 13.24 7.11 -0.10
N TYR A 51 11.99 7.51 0.09
CA TYR A 51 11.19 7.20 1.25
C TYR A 51 9.75 6.86 0.85
N ILE A 52 9.12 5.98 1.63
CA ILE A 52 7.67 5.78 1.62
C ILE A 52 7.14 6.16 3.01
N SER A 53 6.02 6.85 3.07
CA SER A 53 5.28 7.05 4.32
C SER A 53 3.87 6.51 4.21
N PHE A 54 3.43 5.81 5.25
CA PHE A 54 2.06 5.35 5.42
C PHE A 54 1.39 6.17 6.52
N THR A 55 0.16 6.60 6.31
CA THR A 55 -0.63 7.33 7.31
C THR A 55 -2.06 6.82 7.36
N VAL A 56 -2.63 6.79 8.56
CA VAL A 56 -4.03 6.44 8.82
C VAL A 56 -4.76 7.64 9.37
N LYS A 57 -5.98 7.88 8.89
CA LYS A 57 -6.83 8.97 9.39
C LYS A 57 -8.31 8.59 9.29
N ASP A 58 -9.06 8.70 10.38
CA ASP A 58 -10.52 8.62 10.33
C ASP A 58 -11.09 9.82 9.58
N THR A 59 -12.05 9.57 8.70
CA THR A 59 -12.66 10.60 7.87
C THR A 59 -14.07 10.23 7.44
N LEU A 60 -14.75 11.16 6.75
CA LEU A 60 -16.03 10.91 6.12
C LEU A 60 -15.83 10.86 4.62
N TRP A 61 -16.30 9.78 3.99
CA TRP A 61 -16.42 9.68 2.54
C TRP A 61 -17.90 9.52 2.20
N GLU A 62 -18.43 10.46 1.41
CA GLU A 62 -19.87 10.51 1.05
C GLU A 62 -20.84 10.45 2.24
N GLY A 63 -20.42 11.01 3.38
CA GLY A 63 -21.21 11.01 4.63
C GLY A 63 -21.08 9.74 5.47
N THR A 64 -20.41 8.71 4.96
CA THR A 64 -20.11 7.46 5.69
C THR A 64 -18.77 7.57 6.42
N HIS A 65 -18.72 7.06 7.65
CA HIS A 65 -17.47 6.96 8.41
C HIS A 65 -16.50 5.96 7.77
N THR A 66 -15.29 6.41 7.49
CA THR A 66 -14.25 5.64 6.79
C THR A 66 -12.88 5.86 7.40
N GLN A 67 -11.93 4.98 7.10
CA GLN A 67 -10.52 5.22 7.35
C GLN A 67 -9.79 5.52 6.04
N GLU A 68 -9.14 6.68 5.98
CA GLU A 68 -8.20 7.05 4.93
C GLU A 68 -6.83 6.44 5.23
N LEU A 69 -6.45 5.46 4.43
CA LEU A 69 -5.12 4.86 4.39
C LEU A 69 -4.34 5.50 3.24
N LYS A 70 -3.21 6.13 3.53
CA LYS A 70 -2.43 6.82 2.51
C LYS A 70 -0.99 6.34 2.49
N LEU A 71 -0.52 5.97 1.30
CA LEU A 71 0.87 5.70 0.98
C LEU A 71 1.40 6.87 0.13
N PHE A 72 2.47 7.49 0.58
CA PHE A 72 3.20 8.51 -0.19
C PHE A 72 4.64 8.07 -0.41
N ALA A 73 5.06 7.96 -1.67
CA ALA A 73 6.42 7.59 -2.05
C ALA A 73 7.14 8.77 -2.71
N LYS A 74 8.39 8.99 -2.32
CA LYS A 74 9.25 10.00 -2.95
C LYS A 74 10.69 9.54 -3.08
N THR A 75 11.34 9.93 -4.17
CA THR A 75 12.81 9.83 -4.30
C THR A 75 13.53 10.81 -3.39
N SER A 76 14.81 10.57 -3.12
CA SER A 76 15.65 11.45 -2.29
C SER A 76 17.10 11.49 -2.77
N GLY A 77 17.85 12.52 -2.36
CA GLY A 77 19.28 12.65 -2.65
C GLY A 77 19.58 12.71 -4.15
N MET A 78 20.65 12.04 -4.58
CA MET A 78 21.09 12.01 -5.98
C MET A 78 20.05 11.37 -6.91
N VAL A 79 19.30 10.38 -6.42
CA VAL A 79 18.22 9.75 -7.21
C VAL A 79 17.12 10.77 -7.51
N ASP A 80 16.75 11.64 -6.56
CA ASP A 80 15.74 12.69 -6.78
C ASP A 80 16.15 13.71 -7.85
N ALA A 81 17.44 14.03 -7.91
CA ALA A 81 17.99 14.99 -8.87
C ALA A 81 17.96 14.47 -10.31
N ILE A 82 18.12 13.15 -10.48
CA ILE A 82 18.13 12.49 -11.80
C ILE A 82 16.72 12.05 -12.19
N PHE A 83 15.94 11.53 -11.23
CA PHE A 83 14.61 10.99 -11.45
C PHE A 83 13.68 11.27 -10.25
N LYS A 84 12.79 12.25 -10.42
CA LYS A 84 11.90 12.72 -9.35
C LYS A 84 10.59 11.93 -9.32
N VAL A 85 10.33 11.19 -8.25
CA VAL A 85 9.06 10.47 -7.99
C VAL A 85 8.30 11.15 -6.85
N ARG A 86 7.01 11.40 -7.03
CA ARG A 86 6.10 11.93 -6.00
C ARG A 86 4.74 11.25 -6.16
N ASP A 87 4.65 10.02 -5.66
CA ASP A 87 3.49 9.18 -5.85
C ASP A 87 2.64 9.14 -4.59
N THR A 88 1.34 9.25 -4.78
CA THR A 88 0.34 9.17 -3.71
C THR A 88 -0.70 8.12 -4.06
N TYR A 89 -0.86 7.16 -3.18
CA TYR A 89 -1.93 6.18 -3.21
C TYR A 89 -2.78 6.38 -1.96
N ILE A 90 -4.10 6.42 -2.13
CA ILE A 90 -5.05 6.56 -1.03
C ILE A 90 -6.10 5.48 -1.16
N SER A 91 -6.48 4.86 -0.06
CA SER A 91 -7.63 3.99 0.06
C SER A 91 -8.53 4.50 1.18
N TYR A 92 -9.81 4.69 0.89
CA TYR A 92 -10.85 4.90 1.87
C TYR A 92 -11.48 3.53 2.12
N ILE A 93 -11.34 3.01 3.33
CA ILE A 93 -11.85 1.70 3.70
C ILE A 93 -13.02 1.82 4.67
N ASP A 94 -13.90 0.82 4.64
CA ASP A 94 -14.81 0.56 5.75
C ASP A 94 -13.98 0.08 6.96
N PRO A 95 -14.05 0.73 8.13
CA PRO A 95 -13.22 0.39 9.28
C PRO A 95 -13.59 -0.96 9.92
N THR A 96 -14.80 -1.48 9.64
CA THR A 96 -15.32 -2.73 10.17
C THR A 96 -14.93 -3.92 9.31
N SER A 97 -15.01 -3.78 7.97
CA SER A 97 -14.72 -4.88 7.03
C SER A 97 -13.34 -4.81 6.37
N ASP A 98 -12.62 -3.70 6.51
CA ASP A 98 -11.36 -3.37 5.80
C ASP A 98 -11.48 -3.38 4.26
N GLN A 99 -12.71 -3.37 3.75
CA GLN A 99 -12.98 -3.32 2.32
C GLN A 99 -12.76 -1.90 1.78
N PRO A 100 -12.08 -1.73 0.63
CA PRO A 100 -11.94 -0.43 0.01
C PRO A 100 -13.29 0.01 -0.55
N LEU A 101 -13.69 1.23 -0.25
CA LEU A 101 -14.86 1.92 -0.78
C LEU A 101 -14.46 2.86 -1.93
N LYS A 102 -13.27 3.45 -1.83
CA LYS A 102 -12.66 4.27 -2.86
C LYS A 102 -11.15 4.17 -2.81
N SER A 103 -10.49 4.16 -3.96
CA SER A 103 -9.04 4.30 -4.07
C SER A 103 -8.66 5.42 -5.03
N VAL A 104 -7.52 6.06 -4.77
CA VAL A 104 -6.96 7.16 -5.56
C VAL A 104 -5.49 6.87 -5.85
N ARG A 105 -5.09 7.11 -7.09
CA ARG A 105 -3.69 7.05 -7.55
C ARG A 105 -3.33 8.39 -8.19
N ASP A 106 -2.44 9.15 -7.57
CA ASP A 106 -1.81 10.36 -8.14
C ASP A 106 -0.30 10.12 -8.23
N ILE A 107 0.16 9.78 -9.43
CA ILE A 107 1.54 9.38 -9.74
C ILE A 107 2.20 10.52 -10.49
N ARG A 108 3.41 10.90 -10.06
CA ARG A 108 4.21 11.97 -10.67
C ARG A 108 5.67 11.55 -10.70
N GLU A 109 6.10 11.05 -11.85
CA GLU A 109 7.43 10.48 -12.06
C GLU A 109 8.15 11.21 -13.21
N GLY A 110 8.98 12.19 -12.88
CA GLY A 110 9.62 13.06 -13.84
C GLY A 110 8.60 13.80 -14.72
N ARG A 111 8.49 13.39 -15.98
CA ARG A 111 7.49 13.91 -16.94
C ARG A 111 6.19 13.11 -16.97
N TYR A 112 6.19 11.90 -16.45
CA TYR A 112 5.02 11.03 -16.42
C TYR A 112 4.06 11.47 -15.32
N LYS A 113 2.77 11.52 -15.66
CA LYS A 113 1.68 11.80 -14.73
C LYS A 113 0.57 10.80 -14.97
N TYR A 114 0.05 10.24 -13.89
CA TYR A 114 -1.13 9.38 -13.94
C TYR A 114 -2.04 9.72 -12.77
N TYR A 115 -3.33 9.91 -13.07
CA TYR A 115 -4.37 10.12 -12.07
C TYR A 115 -5.52 9.17 -12.33
N ASN A 116 -5.96 8.43 -11.32
CA ASN A 116 -7.19 7.64 -11.39
C ASN A 116 -7.87 7.55 -10.03
N GLU A 117 -9.20 7.45 -10.05
CA GLU A 117 -10.02 7.12 -8.88
C GLU A 117 -10.88 5.91 -9.23
N VAL A 118 -10.99 4.97 -8.29
CA VAL A 118 -11.82 3.79 -8.41
C VAL A 118 -12.74 3.71 -7.22
N THR A 119 -14.04 3.62 -7.44
CA THR A 119 -15.06 3.40 -6.39
C THR A 119 -15.55 1.96 -6.44
N TYR A 120 -15.81 1.38 -5.28
CA TYR A 120 -16.20 -0.02 -5.12
C TYR A 120 -17.65 -0.10 -4.65
N ASP A 121 -18.52 -0.69 -5.46
CA ASP A 121 -19.94 -0.79 -5.17
C ASP A 121 -20.33 -2.21 -4.73
N TYR A 122 -20.25 -2.46 -3.44
CA TYR A 122 -20.64 -3.74 -2.84
C TYR A 122 -22.16 -3.99 -2.88
N THR A 123 -22.99 -2.98 -3.18
CA THR A 123 -24.45 -3.20 -3.32
C THR A 123 -24.79 -3.99 -4.58
N THR A 124 -23.88 -4.03 -5.54
CA THR A 124 -24.00 -4.80 -6.79
C THR A 124 -23.58 -6.26 -6.66
N LEU A 125 -23.31 -6.74 -5.45
CA LEU A 125 -22.86 -8.11 -5.20
C LEU A 125 -23.83 -9.14 -5.81
N HIS A 126 -23.36 -9.83 -6.85
CA HIS A 126 -24.10 -10.87 -7.55
C HIS A 126 -23.13 -11.83 -8.24
N ASP A 127 -23.40 -13.15 -8.17
CA ASP A 127 -22.55 -14.21 -8.72
C ASP A 127 -21.06 -14.02 -8.37
N ASP A 128 -20.74 -13.88 -7.08
CA ASP A 128 -19.38 -13.70 -6.56
C ASP A 128 -18.58 -12.56 -7.22
N SER A 129 -19.27 -11.47 -7.57
CA SER A 129 -18.62 -10.27 -8.08
C SER A 129 -19.34 -9.00 -7.65
N ILE A 130 -18.58 -7.92 -7.56
CA ILE A 130 -19.07 -6.56 -7.41
C ILE A 130 -18.68 -5.75 -8.64
N THR A 131 -19.33 -4.61 -8.83
CA THR A 131 -18.95 -3.61 -9.81
C THR A 131 -18.05 -2.57 -9.15
N ILE A 132 -16.96 -2.24 -9.81
CA ILE A 132 -16.16 -1.05 -9.51
C ILE A 132 -16.33 -0.06 -10.66
N HIS A 133 -16.15 1.23 -10.37
CA HIS A 133 -16.13 2.27 -11.38
C HIS A 133 -14.79 3.01 -11.34
N SER A 134 -14.00 2.86 -12.40
CA SER A 134 -12.76 3.60 -12.64
C SER A 134 -13.06 4.87 -13.43
N LYS A 135 -12.51 6.01 -12.99
CA LYS A 135 -12.58 7.27 -13.78
C LYS A 135 -11.89 7.15 -15.14
N LYS A 136 -11.01 6.16 -15.33
CA LYS A 136 -10.32 5.93 -16.60
C LYS A 136 -10.97 4.89 -17.48
N SER A 137 -11.38 3.75 -16.92
CA SER A 137 -11.87 2.59 -17.70
C SER A 137 -13.38 2.33 -17.56
N GLY A 138 -14.10 3.09 -16.73
CA GLY A 138 -15.52 2.91 -16.49
C GLY A 138 -15.81 1.73 -15.57
N ASN A 139 -16.95 1.07 -15.78
CA ASN A 139 -17.42 -0.02 -14.94
C ASN A 139 -16.72 -1.35 -15.26
N VAL A 140 -16.26 -2.05 -14.23
CA VAL A 140 -15.60 -3.36 -14.34
C VAL A 140 -16.16 -4.29 -13.26
N ARG A 141 -16.43 -5.56 -13.60
CA ARG A 141 -16.77 -6.59 -12.60
C ARG A 141 -15.50 -7.20 -12.03
N VAL A 142 -15.44 -7.30 -10.71
CA VAL A 142 -14.28 -7.82 -9.96
C VAL A 142 -14.76 -8.70 -8.79
N PRO A 143 -13.92 -9.59 -8.26
CA PRO A 143 -14.26 -10.37 -7.06
C PRO A 143 -14.59 -9.47 -5.85
N PRO A 144 -15.49 -9.87 -4.94
CA PRO A 144 -15.86 -9.08 -3.76
C PRO A 144 -14.74 -8.92 -2.73
N THR A 145 -13.70 -9.75 -2.81
CA THR A 145 -12.50 -9.69 -1.96
C THR A 145 -11.38 -8.83 -2.57
N ILE A 146 -11.69 -8.06 -3.62
CA ILE A 146 -10.73 -7.21 -4.30
C ILE A 146 -10.21 -6.13 -3.33
N HIS A 147 -8.91 -5.85 -3.41
CA HIS A 147 -8.29 -4.74 -2.71
C HIS A 147 -7.63 -3.76 -3.69
N ASP A 148 -7.27 -2.57 -3.23
CA ASP A 148 -6.19 -1.79 -3.85
C ASP A 148 -4.87 -2.09 -3.13
N ILE A 149 -3.73 -1.62 -3.65
CA ILE A 149 -2.42 -1.92 -3.05
C ILE A 149 -2.31 -1.45 -1.60
N VAL A 150 -2.91 -0.30 -1.25
CA VAL A 150 -2.80 0.28 0.10
C VAL A 150 -3.71 -0.48 1.06
N SER A 151 -4.97 -0.75 0.69
CA SER A 151 -5.85 -1.55 1.54
C SER A 151 -5.33 -2.99 1.72
N ALA A 152 -4.76 -3.61 0.68
CA ALA A 152 -4.15 -4.93 0.78
C ALA A 152 -2.98 -4.96 1.78
N PHE A 153 -2.10 -3.94 1.75
CA PHE A 153 -1.00 -3.83 2.71
C PHE A 153 -1.48 -3.72 4.15
N TYR A 154 -2.46 -2.85 4.41
CA TYR A 154 -3.00 -2.67 5.76
C TYR A 154 -3.80 -3.88 6.24
N TYR A 155 -4.56 -4.54 5.36
CA TYR A 155 -5.21 -5.81 5.65
C TYR A 155 -4.19 -6.89 6.02
N ALA A 156 -3.08 -7.00 5.25
CA ALA A 156 -1.99 -7.91 5.57
C ALA A 156 -1.39 -7.61 6.94
N ARG A 157 -1.18 -6.33 7.27
CA ARG A 157 -0.67 -5.92 8.58
C ARG A 157 -1.60 -6.23 9.75
N ARG A 158 -2.91 -6.14 9.56
CA ARG A 158 -3.90 -6.47 10.61
C ARG A 158 -4.03 -7.98 10.82
N TYR A 159 -4.03 -8.77 9.75
CA TYR A 159 -4.46 -10.18 9.82
C TYR A 159 -3.41 -11.23 9.46
N LYS A 160 -2.36 -10.86 8.74
CA LYS A 160 -1.42 -11.83 8.13
C LYS A 160 0.00 -11.70 8.66
N PHE A 161 0.45 -10.50 9.01
CA PHE A 161 1.77 -10.28 9.61
C PHE A 161 1.73 -10.69 11.09
N ASN A 162 2.17 -11.92 11.36
CA ASN A 162 2.22 -12.48 12.71
C ASN A 162 3.46 -13.37 12.90
N ASP A 163 3.71 -13.79 14.14
CA ASP A 163 4.89 -14.56 14.53
C ASP A 163 5.01 -15.94 13.87
N ALA A 164 3.95 -16.42 13.18
CA ALA A 164 4.01 -17.69 12.45
C ALA A 164 4.63 -17.55 11.04
N MET A 165 4.84 -16.32 10.54
CA MET A 165 5.45 -16.10 9.22
C MET A 165 6.92 -16.53 9.18
N LYS A 166 7.31 -17.20 8.10
CA LYS A 166 8.69 -17.64 7.83
C LYS A 166 9.27 -16.88 6.66
N VAL A 167 10.56 -16.54 6.75
CA VAL A 167 11.28 -15.88 5.65
C VAL A 167 11.08 -16.67 4.37
N GLY A 168 10.59 -16.00 3.33
CA GLY A 168 10.23 -16.62 2.06
C GLY A 168 8.74 -16.82 1.83
N ASP A 169 7.90 -16.78 2.88
CA ASP A 169 6.45 -16.87 2.76
C ASP A 169 5.91 -15.75 1.85
N ILE A 170 4.92 -16.11 1.01
CA ILE A 170 4.28 -15.20 0.08
C ILE A 170 2.81 -15.08 0.45
N LEU A 171 2.37 -13.87 0.76
CA LEU A 171 0.95 -13.52 0.80
C LEU A 171 0.52 -13.05 -0.58
N GLU A 172 -0.61 -13.55 -1.06
CA GLU A 172 -1.17 -13.13 -2.34
C GLU A 172 -2.54 -12.49 -2.11
N PHE A 173 -2.74 -11.31 -2.70
CA PHE A 173 -4.00 -10.56 -2.65
C PHE A 173 -4.46 -10.28 -4.07
N THR A 174 -5.74 -10.55 -4.36
CA THR A 174 -6.35 -10.08 -5.61
C THR A 174 -6.58 -8.58 -5.49
N THR A 175 -5.92 -7.79 -6.33
CA THR A 175 -6.02 -6.33 -6.29
C THR A 175 -6.53 -5.76 -7.61
N TYR A 176 -7.12 -4.57 -7.58
CA TYR A 176 -7.38 -3.79 -8.78
C TYR A 176 -6.33 -2.70 -8.90
N PHE A 177 -5.48 -2.81 -9.91
CA PHE A 177 -4.35 -1.92 -10.13
C PHE A 177 -4.14 -1.68 -11.62
N SER A 178 -3.86 -0.42 -11.98
CA SER A 178 -3.66 -0.03 -13.38
C SER A 178 -4.78 -0.41 -14.33
N ASP A 179 -6.02 -0.32 -13.83
CA ASP A 179 -7.24 -0.66 -14.55
C ASP A 179 -7.38 -2.15 -14.92
N GLU A 180 -6.70 -3.02 -14.16
CA GLU A 180 -6.70 -4.47 -14.32
C GLU A 180 -6.77 -5.19 -12.97
N ILE A 181 -7.25 -6.44 -12.97
CA ILE A 181 -7.11 -7.34 -11.81
C ILE A 181 -5.66 -7.84 -11.77
N PHE A 182 -4.98 -7.58 -10.67
CA PHE A 182 -3.57 -7.88 -10.48
C PHE A 182 -3.34 -8.69 -9.18
N PRO A 183 -2.67 -9.85 -9.24
CA PRO A 183 -2.29 -10.61 -8.05
C PRO A 183 -1.08 -9.96 -7.37
N LEU A 184 -1.33 -9.16 -6.32
CA LEU A 184 -0.28 -8.57 -5.51
C LEU A 184 0.35 -9.65 -4.63
N LYS A 185 1.66 -9.86 -4.79
CA LYS A 185 2.43 -10.80 -3.97
C LYS A 185 3.30 -10.03 -2.99
N ILE A 186 3.19 -10.33 -1.71
CA ILE A 186 4.02 -9.75 -0.65
C ILE A 186 4.87 -10.87 -0.07
N LYS A 187 6.17 -10.83 -0.34
CA LYS A 187 7.12 -11.81 0.20
C LYS A 187 7.68 -11.30 1.52
N TYR A 188 7.54 -12.10 2.58
CA TYR A 188 8.14 -11.80 3.88
C TYR A 188 9.63 -12.13 3.88
N MET A 189 10.43 -11.15 4.29
CA MET A 189 11.90 -11.22 4.27
C MET A 189 12.52 -11.24 5.68
N GLY A 190 11.69 -11.30 6.72
CA GLY A 190 12.11 -11.35 8.12
C GLY A 190 11.86 -10.04 8.87
N ASN A 191 12.22 -10.04 10.15
CA ASN A 191 12.17 -8.86 11.01
C ASN A 191 13.59 -8.34 11.30
N GLU A 192 13.75 -7.03 11.31
CA GLU A 192 14.96 -6.33 11.75
C GLU A 192 14.63 -5.52 13.01
N ARG A 193 15.39 -5.73 14.08
CA ARG A 193 15.30 -4.88 15.27
C ARG A 193 16.24 -3.71 15.10
N ILE A 194 15.69 -2.51 14.99
CA ILE A 194 16.46 -1.28 14.88
C ILE A 194 16.60 -0.70 16.27
N SER A 195 17.82 -0.75 16.79
CA SER A 195 18.19 -0.11 18.05
C SER A 195 18.23 1.41 17.84
N THR A 196 17.16 2.11 18.22
CA THR A 196 17.20 3.56 18.46
C THR A 196 16.97 3.84 19.95
N ALA A 197 16.95 5.10 20.38
CA ALA A 197 16.62 5.46 21.77
C ALA A 197 15.29 4.85 22.25
N SER A 198 14.40 4.51 21.30
CA SER A 198 13.33 3.54 21.45
C SER A 198 13.64 2.34 20.55
N GLU A 199 13.62 1.11 21.06
CA GLU A 199 13.73 -0.07 20.20
C GLU A 199 12.53 -0.14 19.25
N ILE A 200 12.80 -0.28 17.96
CA ILE A 200 11.78 -0.35 16.90
C ILE A 200 11.94 -1.70 16.20
N GLU A 201 10.86 -2.48 16.14
CA GLU A 201 10.80 -3.67 15.28
C GLU A 201 10.36 -3.26 13.88
N SER A 202 11.11 -3.72 12.89
CA SER A 202 10.92 -3.41 11.48
C SER A 202 10.66 -4.70 10.72
N VAL A 203 9.55 -4.79 10.00
CA VAL A 203 9.32 -5.95 9.13
C VAL A 203 9.97 -5.69 7.76
N ILE A 204 10.52 -6.68 7.08
CA ILE A 204 11.08 -6.50 5.75
C ILE A 204 10.19 -7.23 4.76
N PHE A 205 9.74 -6.53 3.72
CA PHE A 205 8.99 -7.12 2.62
C PHE A 205 9.64 -6.82 1.29
N PHE A 206 9.45 -7.76 0.38
CA PHE A 206 9.79 -7.63 -1.03
C PHE A 206 8.52 -7.83 -1.85
N ILE A 207 8.23 -6.88 -2.75
CA ILE A 207 7.11 -6.98 -3.69
C ILE A 207 7.74 -7.23 -5.07
N PRO A 208 7.68 -8.46 -5.61
CA PRO A 208 8.30 -8.81 -6.89
C PRO A 208 7.66 -8.10 -8.09
#